data_AF-A0A399IBN4-F1
#
_entry.id   AF-A0A399IBN4-F1
#
_cell.length_a   1.000
_cell.length_b   1.000
_cell.length_c   1.000
_cell.angle_alpha   90.00
_cell.angle_beta   90.00
_cell.angle_gamma   90.00
#
_symmetry.space_group_name_H-M   'P 1'
#
loop_
_entity.id
_entity.type
_entity.pdbx_description
1 polymer ?
#
loop_
_entity_poly.entity_id
_entity_poly.type
_entity_poly.pdbx_seq_one_letter_code
_entity_poly.pdbx_strand_id
1 'polypeptide(L)'
;MKIIGFISTAIGLFFATSALALTPNTPYTVKLSTVSSTGQLTQLASMPATADANGKVAFNFTGVPNNNTSRFLMLQIVDGAGATARQGMVAAPAPGGTVAMGVSEVTDKQAKAMLKTMADAQTTDPESAVMMLMTMVRSGAISDTDAQGFSPMASGAANAFDTYMASNGVTATQMAAFQANLLTAMQSYAAEIKQSVDASTPAAEASARGDAIAHFMDAMVNAGANAGIPANLMHIAFDAAGAAAETAAAGTAITPDVITAMKAQFRTGTQLRQANAEMRRYADAMPVMGATTAQTQQFITARAQMGSAMASAQENFEQMFADPTTFPTATTISANETAMLTAMQTAFNTFQSSNTTGVAASSTDITTMLGSMATRMSGMGGMMGGMNSGTLAGMGIGMMTTTPGSATTQNWTVMMVATNNFVMPGLAMSYTPSTTTLATQLSGLGITPPTAPTFSTFAEPYKSMLELQYDLMLAKLINLQKVAQIGTIPTQAQMATIKEADLATKASIMANITGLGTPQRDALAVSMAQPQML
;
A
#
# COMPACT_ATOMS: atom_id res chain seq x y z
N MET A 1 -12.80 -48.66 13.72
CA MET A 1 -11.37 -48.51 13.40
C MET A 1 -11.25 -47.38 12.38
N LYS A 2 -11.10 -46.14 12.85
CA LYS A 2 -10.94 -44.95 11.99
C LYS A 2 -9.46 -44.65 11.90
N ILE A 3 -8.90 -44.72 10.69
CA ILE A 3 -7.51 -44.36 10.39
C ILE A 3 -7.40 -42.85 10.58
N ILE A 4 -6.66 -42.42 11.61
CA ILE A 4 -6.25 -41.04 11.82
C ILE A 4 -5.09 -40.79 10.85
N GLY A 5 -5.37 -40.08 9.75
CA GLY A 5 -4.35 -39.62 8.82
C GLY A 5 -3.52 -38.52 9.47
N PHE A 6 -2.30 -38.84 9.85
CA PHE A 6 -1.25 -37.87 10.17
C PHE A 6 -0.89 -37.13 8.88
N ILE A 7 -1.30 -35.87 8.76
CA ILE A 7 -0.88 -34.98 7.68
C ILE A 7 0.23 -34.09 8.25
N SER A 8 1.44 -34.28 7.73
CA SER A 8 2.66 -33.60 8.18
C SER A 8 2.78 -32.20 7.57
N THR A 9 2.62 -31.17 8.40
CA THR A 9 3.12 -29.83 8.13
C THR A 9 4.61 -29.76 8.47
N ALA A 10 5.45 -29.19 7.60
CA ALA A 10 6.89 -29.05 7.79
C ALA A 10 7.36 -27.59 7.60
N ILE A 11 8.44 -27.20 8.31
CA ILE A 11 9.16 -25.93 8.19
C ILE A 11 10.57 -26.26 7.64
N GLY A 12 10.93 -25.79 6.43
CA GLY A 12 12.23 -26.08 5.78
C GLY A 12 13.21 -24.90 5.76
N LEU A 13 14.53 -25.16 5.82
CA LEU A 13 15.62 -24.16 5.93
C LEU A 13 16.96 -24.61 5.27
N PHE A 14 17.72 -23.65 4.71
CA PHE A 14 19.16 -23.67 4.30
C PHE A 14 19.80 -22.23 4.44
N PHE A 15 21.14 -22.07 4.41
CA PHE A 15 22.05 -21.11 5.13
C PHE A 15 22.50 -19.77 4.40
N ALA A 16 22.73 -18.57 5.03
CA ALA A 16 24.06 -17.88 5.30
C ALA A 16 24.09 -16.67 6.33
N THR A 17 25.26 -16.21 6.84
CA THR A 17 25.57 -15.33 8.04
C THR A 17 24.90 -13.93 8.22
N SER A 18 24.37 -13.64 9.43
CA SER A 18 24.02 -12.28 9.93
C SER A 18 25.10 -11.65 10.85
N ALA A 19 25.13 -10.32 11.00
CA ALA A 19 26.19 -9.57 11.71
C ALA A 19 26.15 -9.62 13.26
N LEU A 20 25.05 -10.10 13.86
CA LEU A 20 24.97 -10.47 15.28
C LEU A 20 24.56 -11.95 15.41
N ALA A 21 25.18 -12.77 14.56
CA ALA A 21 25.16 -14.22 14.63
C ALA A 21 25.23 -14.74 16.08
N LEU A 22 24.47 -15.80 16.37
CA LEU A 22 24.58 -16.51 17.65
C LEU A 22 26.02 -16.97 17.85
N THR A 23 26.44 -17.19 19.09
CA THR A 23 27.81 -17.67 19.34
C THR A 23 28.07 -18.96 18.54
N PRO A 24 29.06 -18.98 17.63
CA PRO A 24 29.27 -20.12 16.75
C PRO A 24 29.53 -21.42 17.52
N ASN A 25 29.08 -22.54 16.96
CA ASN A 25 29.25 -23.89 17.54
C ASN A 25 28.72 -24.06 18.97
N THR A 26 27.83 -23.17 19.41
CA THR A 26 27.24 -23.18 20.76
C THR A 26 25.89 -23.90 20.73
N PRO A 27 25.58 -24.77 21.71
CA PRO A 27 24.27 -25.40 21.82
C PRO A 27 23.21 -24.42 22.32
N TYR A 28 22.04 -24.49 21.70
CA TYR A 28 20.83 -23.74 22.01
C TYR A 28 19.63 -24.70 22.09
N THR A 29 18.51 -24.19 22.63
CA THR A 29 17.21 -24.84 22.56
C THR A 29 16.25 -23.95 21.77
N VAL A 30 15.67 -24.48 20.70
CA VAL A 30 14.60 -23.80 19.97
C VAL A 30 13.26 -24.23 20.55
N LYS A 31 12.44 -23.28 20.96
CA LYS A 31 11.09 -23.49 21.50
C LYS A 31 10.05 -22.92 20.53
N LEU A 32 8.98 -23.68 20.32
CA LEU A 32 7.79 -23.26 19.60
C LEU A 32 6.63 -23.12 20.60
N SER A 33 5.93 -21.99 20.56
CA SER A 33 4.82 -21.67 21.45
C SER A 33 3.63 -21.09 20.67
N THR A 34 2.40 -21.31 21.14
CA THR A 34 1.26 -20.47 20.74
C THR A 34 1.29 -19.16 21.51
N VAL A 35 0.74 -18.10 20.93
CA VAL A 35 0.55 -16.80 21.59
C VAL A 35 -0.94 -16.53 21.74
N SER A 36 -1.41 -16.27 22.96
CA SER A 36 -2.79 -15.81 23.19
C SER A 36 -3.00 -14.38 22.67
N SER A 37 -4.25 -13.94 22.55
CA SER A 37 -4.57 -12.55 22.19
C SER A 37 -4.04 -11.53 23.21
N THR A 38 -3.75 -11.96 24.43
CA THR A 38 -3.16 -11.18 25.53
C THR A 38 -1.63 -11.34 25.64
N GLY A 39 -0.98 -11.98 24.66
CA GLY A 39 0.48 -12.13 24.64
C GLY A 39 1.03 -13.22 25.56
N GLN A 40 0.18 -14.12 26.10
CA GLN A 40 0.64 -15.24 26.91
C GLN A 40 1.17 -16.38 26.03
N LEU A 41 2.34 -16.91 26.38
CA LEU A 41 2.99 -17.99 25.66
C LEU A 41 2.60 -19.35 26.24
N THR A 42 2.17 -20.28 25.40
CA THR A 42 2.01 -21.69 25.77
C THR A 42 2.95 -22.53 24.92
N GLN A 43 3.95 -23.14 25.55
CA GLN A 43 4.94 -23.96 24.85
C GLN A 43 4.28 -25.21 24.27
N LEU A 44 4.55 -25.46 22.99
CA LEU A 44 4.06 -26.62 22.24
C LEU A 44 5.15 -27.67 22.08
N ALA A 45 6.34 -27.23 21.67
CA ALA A 45 7.44 -28.11 21.32
C ALA A 45 8.78 -27.42 21.61
N SER A 46 9.81 -28.24 21.77
CA SER A 46 11.19 -27.76 21.90
C SER A 46 12.15 -28.77 21.29
N MET A 47 13.26 -28.31 20.72
CA MET A 47 14.32 -29.16 20.21
C MET A 47 15.70 -28.56 20.47
N PRO A 48 16.72 -29.40 20.72
CA PRO A 48 18.09 -28.93 20.78
C PRO A 48 18.55 -28.52 19.37
N ALA A 49 19.39 -27.49 19.29
CA ALA A 49 20.04 -27.11 18.06
C ALA A 49 21.42 -26.51 18.35
N THR A 50 22.38 -26.69 17.45
CA THR A 50 23.70 -26.12 17.59
C THR A 50 23.87 -25.03 16.53
N ALA A 51 24.32 -23.86 16.95
CA ALA A 51 24.66 -22.81 16.01
C ALA A 51 25.85 -23.25 15.14
N ASP A 52 25.78 -23.06 13.83
CA ASP A 52 26.88 -23.41 12.93
C ASP A 52 28.09 -22.46 13.11
N ALA A 53 29.12 -22.60 12.25
CA ALA A 53 30.32 -21.75 12.26
C ALA A 53 30.00 -20.27 12.00
N ASN A 54 28.83 -20.01 11.45
CA ASN A 54 28.29 -18.71 11.07
C ASN A 54 27.25 -18.20 12.10
N GLY A 55 27.08 -18.92 13.21
CA GLY A 55 26.14 -18.60 14.27
C GLY A 55 24.67 -18.73 13.90
N LYS A 56 24.34 -19.59 12.93
CA LYS A 56 22.96 -19.85 12.49
C LYS A 56 22.43 -21.15 13.09
N VAL A 57 21.14 -21.16 13.38
CA VAL A 57 20.44 -22.34 13.88
C VAL A 57 19.34 -22.74 12.89
N ALA A 58 19.41 -23.98 12.41
CA ALA A 58 18.36 -24.60 11.61
C ALA A 58 17.45 -25.46 12.50
N PHE A 59 16.15 -25.41 12.26
CA PHE A 59 15.13 -26.16 13.00
C PHE A 59 13.96 -26.50 12.08
N ASN A 60 13.21 -27.53 12.47
CA ASN A 60 11.97 -27.91 11.80
C ASN A 60 11.01 -28.50 12.84
N PHE A 61 9.81 -27.93 12.93
CA PHE A 61 8.74 -28.46 13.75
C PHE A 61 7.66 -29.11 12.87
N THR A 62 7.10 -30.20 13.35
CA THR A 62 5.95 -30.86 12.74
C THR A 62 4.73 -30.75 13.66
N GLY A 63 3.52 -30.88 13.11
CA GLY A 63 2.29 -30.77 13.90
C GLY A 63 2.01 -29.37 14.45
N VAL A 64 2.47 -28.35 13.72
CA VAL A 64 2.29 -26.94 14.11
C VAL A 64 0.80 -26.57 14.10
N PRO A 65 0.27 -25.90 15.15
CA PRO A 65 -1.12 -25.46 15.18
C PRO A 65 -1.44 -24.51 14.04
N ASN A 66 -2.68 -24.59 13.54
CA ASN A 66 -3.18 -23.70 12.49
C ASN A 66 -3.98 -22.52 13.07
N ASN A 67 -4.33 -21.59 12.19
CA ASN A 67 -5.07 -20.37 12.51
C ASN A 67 -6.50 -20.56 13.05
N ASN A 68 -7.02 -21.80 13.08
CA ASN A 68 -8.28 -22.12 13.77
C ASN A 68 -8.07 -22.35 15.27
N THR A 69 -6.84 -22.65 15.70
CA THR A 69 -6.51 -23.02 17.09
C THR A 69 -5.65 -21.98 17.80
N SER A 70 -4.77 -21.31 17.08
CA SER A 70 -4.00 -20.16 17.56
C SER A 70 -3.78 -19.20 16.41
N ARG A 71 -3.95 -17.90 16.62
CA ARG A 71 -3.70 -16.90 15.55
C ARG A 71 -2.23 -16.70 15.28
N PHE A 72 -1.40 -16.78 16.31
CA PHE A 72 0.03 -16.51 16.24
C PHE A 72 0.85 -17.62 16.88
N LEU A 73 2.07 -17.75 16.36
CA LEU A 73 3.11 -18.66 16.84
C LEU A 73 4.34 -17.84 17.18
N MET A 74 5.04 -18.25 18.23
CA MET A 74 6.32 -17.66 18.65
C MET A 74 7.40 -18.73 18.58
N LEU A 75 8.52 -18.37 17.97
CA LEU A 75 9.77 -19.12 18.05
C LEU A 75 10.73 -18.39 18.99
N GLN A 76 11.35 -19.13 19.90
CA GLN A 76 12.36 -18.61 20.83
C GLN A 76 13.61 -19.48 20.74
N ILE A 77 14.76 -18.85 20.56
CA ILE A 77 16.08 -19.48 20.66
C ILE A 77 16.61 -19.16 22.05
N VAL A 78 16.84 -20.19 22.85
CA VAL A 78 17.22 -20.09 24.25
C VAL A 78 18.62 -20.65 24.45
N ASP A 79 19.47 -19.94 25.19
CA ASP A 79 20.84 -20.38 25.51
C ASP A 79 20.88 -21.44 26.63
N GLY A 80 22.09 -21.93 26.94
CA GLY A 80 22.30 -22.91 28.01
C GLY A 80 21.97 -22.41 29.42
N ALA A 81 21.83 -21.09 29.62
CA ALA A 81 21.42 -20.48 30.89
C ALA A 81 19.90 -20.29 30.97
N GLY A 82 19.15 -20.60 29.90
CA GLY A 82 17.71 -20.42 29.83
C GLY A 82 17.27 -19.01 29.41
N ALA A 83 18.20 -18.14 29.01
CA ALA A 83 17.88 -16.81 28.51
C ALA A 83 17.51 -16.85 27.03
N THR A 84 16.52 -16.03 26.63
CA THR A 84 16.13 -15.92 25.22
C THR A 84 17.19 -15.11 24.48
N ALA A 85 17.92 -15.76 23.59
CA ALA A 85 18.91 -15.13 22.73
C ALA A 85 18.24 -14.36 21.58
N ARG A 86 17.21 -14.94 20.97
CA ARG A 86 16.41 -14.34 19.89
C ARG A 86 15.00 -14.90 19.89
N GLN A 87 14.04 -14.14 19.37
CA GLN A 87 12.67 -14.62 19.16
C GLN A 87 12.02 -13.98 17.94
N GLY A 88 10.96 -14.61 17.44
CA GLY A 88 10.21 -14.14 16.28
C GLY A 88 8.77 -14.61 16.34
N MET A 89 7.83 -13.76 15.92
CA MET A 89 6.40 -14.06 15.92
C MET A 89 5.84 -14.05 14.50
N VAL A 90 4.97 -15.02 14.19
CA VAL A 90 4.35 -15.18 12.86
C VAL A 90 2.91 -15.61 13.02
N ALA A 91 2.07 -15.24 12.05
CA ALA A 91 0.72 -15.76 11.96
C ALA A 91 0.75 -17.29 11.73
N ALA A 92 -0.11 -18.01 12.45
CA ALA A 92 -0.24 -19.46 12.29
C ALA A 92 -0.76 -19.79 10.87
N PRO A 93 -0.33 -20.91 10.25
CA PRO A 93 -0.75 -21.27 8.89
C PRO A 93 -2.24 -21.58 8.82
N ALA A 94 -2.80 -21.53 7.61
CA ALA A 94 -4.09 -22.16 7.33
C ALA A 94 -4.01 -23.69 7.59
N PRO A 95 -5.16 -24.38 7.78
CA PRO A 95 -5.16 -25.83 7.96
C PRO A 95 -4.43 -26.57 6.82
N GLY A 96 -3.44 -27.40 7.17
CA GLY A 96 -2.59 -28.11 6.22
C GLY A 96 -1.48 -27.27 5.56
N GLY A 97 -1.41 -25.97 5.88
CA GLY A 97 -0.36 -25.08 5.40
C GLY A 97 0.94 -25.21 6.21
N THR A 98 2.00 -24.60 5.69
CA THR A 98 3.34 -24.51 6.30
C THR A 98 3.69 -23.05 6.56
N VAL A 99 4.56 -22.79 7.54
CA VAL A 99 5.11 -21.44 7.77
C VAL A 99 6.62 -21.49 7.68
N ALA A 100 7.19 -20.57 6.91
CA ALA A 100 8.62 -20.31 6.92
C ALA A 100 8.89 -19.07 7.78
N MET A 101 9.90 -19.13 8.65
CA MET A 101 10.29 -18.01 9.50
C MET A 101 11.81 -18.00 9.67
N GLY A 102 12.39 -16.82 9.56
CA GLY A 102 13.72 -16.52 10.09
C GLY A 102 13.62 -15.75 11.40
N VAL A 103 14.59 -15.94 12.28
CA VAL A 103 14.71 -15.16 13.51
C VAL A 103 16.02 -14.37 13.45
N SER A 104 15.93 -13.05 13.65
CA SER A 104 17.04 -12.10 13.69
C SER A 104 16.88 -11.13 14.87
N GLU A 105 17.81 -10.20 14.98
CA GLU A 105 17.78 -9.08 15.93
C GLU A 105 16.55 -8.21 15.68
N VAL A 106 16.18 -7.97 14.42
CA VAL A 106 14.99 -7.18 14.07
C VAL A 106 13.72 -7.90 14.51
N THR A 107 13.61 -9.20 14.20
CA THR A 107 12.42 -9.97 14.61
C THR A 107 12.34 -10.13 16.12
N ASP A 108 13.48 -10.13 16.84
CA ASP A 108 13.51 -10.12 18.31
C ASP A 108 12.84 -8.86 18.86
N LYS A 109 13.21 -7.68 18.35
CA LYS A 109 12.60 -6.41 18.75
C LYS A 109 11.12 -6.35 18.35
N GLN A 110 10.77 -6.82 17.15
CA GLN A 110 9.38 -6.92 16.70
C GLN A 110 8.55 -7.80 17.64
N ALA A 111 9.04 -9.00 17.96
CA ALA A 111 8.37 -9.95 18.83
C ALA A 111 8.19 -9.39 20.26
N LYS A 112 9.20 -8.71 20.82
CA LYS A 112 9.08 -8.03 22.12
C LYS A 112 8.01 -6.94 22.09
N ALA A 113 8.01 -6.10 21.06
CA ALA A 113 7.01 -5.05 20.88
C ALA A 113 5.59 -5.64 20.75
N MET A 114 5.45 -6.73 19.98
CA MET A 114 4.17 -7.42 19.76
C MET A 114 3.61 -8.03 21.03
N LEU A 115 4.43 -8.77 21.79
CA LEU A 115 3.99 -9.36 23.07
C LEU A 115 3.57 -8.27 24.06
N LYS A 116 4.35 -7.19 24.16
CA LYS A 116 4.01 -6.05 25.02
C LYS A 116 2.69 -5.40 24.61
N THR A 117 2.50 -5.20 23.30
CA THR A 117 1.28 -4.61 22.75
C THR A 117 0.06 -5.47 23.02
N MET A 118 0.15 -6.79 22.81
CA MET A 118 -0.94 -7.72 23.14
C MET A 118 -1.26 -7.72 24.63
N ALA A 119 -0.22 -7.69 25.48
CA ALA A 119 -0.39 -7.64 26.93
C ALA A 119 -1.01 -6.32 27.43
N ASP A 120 -0.71 -5.18 26.80
CA ASP A 120 -1.27 -3.89 27.18
C ASP A 120 -2.67 -3.65 26.61
N ALA A 121 -2.88 -4.00 25.34
CA ALA A 121 -4.12 -3.74 24.62
C ALA A 121 -5.28 -4.58 25.15
N GLN A 122 -5.01 -5.77 25.70
CA GLN A 122 -6.02 -6.69 26.25
C GLN A 122 -7.18 -6.94 25.27
N THR A 123 -6.88 -6.96 23.96
CA THR A 123 -7.85 -7.15 22.88
C THR A 123 -7.99 -8.63 22.51
N THR A 124 -9.14 -9.00 21.95
CA THR A 124 -9.37 -10.32 21.35
C THR A 124 -8.79 -10.44 19.95
N ASP A 125 -8.62 -9.31 19.25
CA ASP A 125 -8.26 -9.23 17.83
C ASP A 125 -7.01 -8.34 17.65
N PRO A 126 -5.80 -8.85 17.97
CA PRO A 126 -4.58 -8.06 17.93
C PRO A 126 -3.98 -7.89 16.51
N GLU A 127 -4.60 -8.46 15.46
CA GLU A 127 -4.07 -8.53 14.10
C GLU A 127 -3.68 -7.15 13.54
N SER A 128 -4.55 -6.14 13.69
CA SER A 128 -4.27 -4.78 13.22
C SER A 128 -3.05 -4.17 13.92
N ALA A 129 -2.89 -4.37 15.23
CA ALA A 129 -1.76 -3.84 15.98
C ALA A 129 -0.44 -4.57 15.64
N VAL A 130 -0.49 -5.89 15.48
CA VAL A 130 0.67 -6.71 15.07
C VAL A 130 1.16 -6.29 13.68
N MET A 131 0.23 -6.05 12.76
CA MET A 131 0.54 -5.55 11.42
C MET A 131 1.31 -4.23 11.46
N MET A 132 0.87 -3.29 12.31
CA MET A 132 1.55 -2.00 12.46
C MET A 132 2.99 -2.21 12.95
N LEU A 133 3.20 -3.07 13.95
CA LEU A 133 4.52 -3.34 14.53
C LEU A 133 5.51 -3.99 13.56
N MET A 134 5.03 -4.89 12.70
CA MET A 134 5.84 -5.47 11.62
C MET A 134 6.40 -4.41 10.69
N THR A 135 5.72 -3.26 10.56
CA THR A 135 6.21 -2.13 9.77
C THR A 135 7.03 -1.13 10.57
N MET A 136 6.78 -0.95 11.88
CA MET A 136 7.42 0.09 12.71
C MET A 136 8.85 -0.25 13.14
N VAL A 137 9.15 -1.51 13.43
CA VAL A 137 10.44 -1.93 14.01
C VAL A 137 11.36 -2.44 12.92
N ARG A 138 12.44 -1.70 12.64
CA ARG A 138 13.30 -1.87 11.44
C ARG A 138 14.75 -2.25 11.73
N SER A 139 15.19 -2.14 12.99
CA SER A 139 16.59 -2.39 13.36
C SER A 139 16.71 -3.18 14.65
N GLY A 140 17.71 -4.07 14.69
CA GLY A 140 18.14 -4.78 15.89
C GLY A 140 18.77 -3.87 16.94
N ALA A 141 19.24 -2.68 16.54
CA ALA A 141 19.89 -1.71 17.42
C ALA A 141 18.90 -0.95 18.33
N ILE A 142 17.59 -1.11 18.12
CA ILE A 142 16.55 -0.54 18.98
C ILE A 142 16.67 -1.16 20.39
N SER A 143 16.67 -0.33 21.42
CA SER A 143 16.73 -0.83 22.80
C SER A 143 15.46 -1.62 23.17
N ASP A 144 15.54 -2.52 24.15
CA ASP A 144 14.34 -3.25 24.60
C ASP A 144 13.30 -2.30 25.20
N THR A 145 13.73 -1.21 25.84
CA THR A 145 12.85 -0.14 26.34
C THR A 145 12.11 0.56 25.22
N ASP A 146 12.81 0.96 24.16
CA ASP A 146 12.19 1.58 22.98
C ASP A 146 11.23 0.60 22.28
N ALA A 147 11.65 -0.67 22.14
CA ALA A 147 10.84 -1.72 21.54
C ALA A 147 9.51 -1.91 22.30
N GLN A 148 9.54 -1.91 23.62
CA GLN A 148 8.34 -1.99 24.46
C GLN A 148 7.50 -0.70 24.42
N GLY A 149 8.14 0.45 24.19
CA GLY A 149 7.49 1.74 24.01
C GLY A 149 6.58 1.81 22.78
N PHE A 150 6.72 0.93 21.79
CA PHE A 150 5.83 0.89 20.61
C PHE A 150 4.38 0.54 20.93
N SER A 151 4.11 -0.09 22.07
CA SER A 151 2.76 -0.56 22.44
C SER A 151 1.64 0.49 22.35
N PRO A 152 1.73 1.66 23.01
CA PRO A 152 0.72 2.71 22.88
C PRO A 152 0.58 3.23 21.43
N MET A 153 1.66 3.26 20.66
CA MET A 153 1.62 3.72 19.26
C MET A 153 0.93 2.71 18.34
N ALA A 154 1.26 1.42 18.47
CA ALA A 154 0.61 0.36 17.71
C ALA A 154 -0.87 0.20 18.06
N SER A 155 -1.21 0.31 19.35
CA SER A 155 -2.60 0.26 19.81
C SER A 155 -3.40 1.47 19.33
N GLY A 156 -2.83 2.67 19.41
CA GLY A 156 -3.45 3.89 18.88
C GLY A 156 -3.64 3.84 17.36
N ALA A 157 -2.64 3.36 16.63
CA ALA A 157 -2.70 3.18 15.19
C ALA A 157 -3.77 2.18 14.76
N ALA A 158 -3.83 1.02 15.41
CA ALA A 158 -4.83 0.00 15.13
C ALA A 158 -6.26 0.50 15.41
N ASN A 159 -6.47 1.15 16.55
CA ASN A 159 -7.77 1.71 16.90
C ASN A 159 -8.22 2.79 15.90
N ALA A 160 -7.32 3.70 15.52
CA ALA A 160 -7.63 4.73 14.53
C ALA A 160 -7.94 4.14 13.14
N PHE A 161 -7.20 3.10 12.73
CA PHE A 161 -7.48 2.36 11.49
C PHE A 161 -8.89 1.74 11.54
N ASP A 162 -9.19 0.96 12.59
CA ASP A 162 -10.47 0.25 12.71
C ASP A 162 -11.65 1.24 12.82
N THR A 163 -11.48 2.32 13.58
CA THR A 163 -12.47 3.39 13.74
C THR A 163 -12.74 4.11 12.42
N TYR A 164 -11.68 4.44 11.66
CA TYR A 164 -11.83 5.08 10.35
C TYR A 164 -12.61 4.17 9.39
N MET A 165 -12.26 2.88 9.35
CA MET A 165 -12.94 1.90 8.51
C MET A 165 -14.43 1.78 8.85
N ALA A 166 -14.76 1.60 10.12
CA ALA A 166 -16.14 1.50 10.58
C ALA A 166 -16.95 2.77 10.27
N SER A 167 -16.36 3.94 10.48
CA SER A 167 -17.00 5.24 10.20
C SER A 167 -17.25 5.48 8.71
N ASN A 168 -16.49 4.81 7.84
CA ASN A 168 -16.64 4.87 6.39
C ASN A 168 -17.38 3.66 5.79
N GLY A 169 -18.21 2.99 6.60
CA GLY A 169 -19.14 1.98 6.13
C GLY A 169 -18.54 0.58 5.94
N VAL A 170 -17.31 0.33 6.38
CA VAL A 170 -16.76 -1.02 6.42
C VAL A 170 -17.49 -1.81 7.50
N THR A 171 -18.11 -2.91 7.10
CA THR A 171 -18.87 -3.79 8.00
C THR A 171 -17.93 -4.64 8.85
N ALA A 172 -18.42 -5.11 10.00
CA ALA A 172 -17.69 -6.06 10.85
C ALA A 172 -17.29 -7.34 10.09
N THR A 173 -18.12 -7.81 9.14
CA THR A 173 -17.80 -8.96 8.29
C THR A 173 -16.64 -8.69 7.35
N GLN A 174 -16.60 -7.51 6.72
CA GLN A 174 -15.46 -7.10 5.88
C GLN A 174 -14.20 -6.94 6.73
N MET A 175 -14.31 -6.39 7.95
CA MET A 175 -13.16 -6.27 8.86
C MET A 175 -12.63 -7.65 9.28
N ALA A 176 -13.50 -8.59 9.64
CA ALA A 176 -13.10 -9.95 9.98
C ALA A 176 -12.45 -10.68 8.80
N ALA A 177 -12.97 -10.49 7.58
CA ALA A 177 -12.37 -11.02 6.36
C ALA A 177 -11.00 -10.38 6.07
N PHE A 178 -10.85 -9.08 6.31
CA PHE A 178 -9.58 -8.38 6.18
C PHE A 178 -8.54 -8.95 7.14
N GLN A 179 -8.88 -9.10 8.42
CA GLN A 179 -8.00 -9.69 9.43
C GLN A 179 -7.62 -11.13 9.09
N ALA A 180 -8.54 -11.94 8.56
CA ALA A 180 -8.23 -13.29 8.09
C ALA A 180 -7.25 -13.29 6.91
N ASN A 181 -7.43 -12.40 5.92
CA ASN A 181 -6.52 -12.25 4.79
C ASN A 181 -5.14 -11.70 5.21
N LEU A 182 -5.12 -10.86 6.25
CA LEU A 182 -3.92 -10.27 6.81
C LEU A 182 -3.00 -11.32 7.44
N LEU A 183 -3.54 -12.39 8.05
CA LEU A 183 -2.72 -13.50 8.55
C LEU A 183 -1.89 -14.15 7.43
N THR A 184 -2.47 -14.31 6.24
CA THR A 184 -1.75 -14.82 5.07
C THR A 184 -0.65 -13.85 4.63
N ALA A 185 -0.93 -12.55 4.59
CA ALA A 185 0.08 -11.53 4.29
C ALA A 185 1.25 -11.53 5.28
N MET A 186 0.97 -11.71 6.58
CA MET A 186 2.00 -11.82 7.62
C MET A 186 2.85 -13.09 7.50
N GLN A 187 2.27 -14.20 7.04
CA GLN A 187 3.01 -15.42 6.74
C GLN A 187 3.98 -15.21 5.57
N SER A 188 3.51 -14.59 4.48
CA SER A 188 4.37 -14.23 3.35
C SER A 188 5.50 -13.31 3.77
N TYR A 189 5.19 -12.28 4.56
CA TYR A 189 6.21 -11.39 5.12
C TYR A 189 7.26 -12.15 5.95
N ALA A 190 6.83 -13.06 6.84
CA ALA A 190 7.77 -13.87 7.63
C ALA A 190 8.66 -14.78 6.75
N ALA A 191 8.10 -15.32 5.66
CA ALA A 191 8.84 -16.12 4.69
C ALA A 191 9.85 -15.29 3.89
N GLU A 192 9.54 -14.02 3.58
CA GLU A 192 10.44 -13.09 2.89
C GLU A 192 11.52 -12.55 3.84
N ILE A 193 11.17 -12.22 5.09
CA ILE A 193 12.16 -11.88 6.13
C ILE A 193 13.14 -13.01 6.40
N LYS A 194 12.73 -14.27 6.22
CA LYS A 194 13.66 -15.39 6.27
C LYS A 194 14.80 -15.23 5.24
N GLN A 195 14.55 -14.67 4.05
CA GLN A 195 15.59 -14.42 3.05
C GLN A 195 16.63 -13.42 3.54
N SER A 196 16.20 -12.42 4.33
CA SER A 196 17.10 -11.51 5.04
C SER A 196 17.99 -12.28 6.01
N VAL A 197 17.42 -13.18 6.83
CA VAL A 197 18.20 -14.05 7.73
C VAL A 197 19.16 -14.98 6.98
N ASP A 198 18.83 -15.36 5.74
CA ASP A 198 19.66 -16.21 4.90
C ASP A 198 20.75 -15.44 4.13
N ALA A 199 20.70 -14.12 4.10
CA ALA A 199 21.65 -13.29 3.38
C ALA A 199 23.06 -13.42 3.98
N SER A 200 24.09 -13.29 3.14
CA SER A 200 25.49 -13.46 3.54
C SER A 200 26.18 -12.15 3.93
N THR A 201 25.52 -11.00 3.75
CA THR A 201 26.08 -9.67 4.07
C THR A 201 25.02 -8.78 4.69
N PRO A 202 25.40 -7.81 5.54
CA PRO A 202 24.45 -6.86 6.15
C PRO A 202 23.66 -6.05 5.12
N ALA A 203 24.28 -5.70 3.99
CA ALA A 203 23.61 -4.95 2.92
C ALA A 203 22.54 -5.80 2.21
N ALA A 204 22.84 -7.07 1.92
CA ALA A 204 21.86 -8.01 1.37
C ALA A 204 20.75 -8.35 2.37
N GLU A 205 21.10 -8.45 3.67
CA GLU A 205 20.14 -8.61 4.76
C GLU A 205 19.15 -7.44 4.80
N ALA A 206 19.64 -6.20 4.74
CA ALA A 206 18.82 -5.00 4.71
C ALA A 206 17.96 -4.88 3.45
N SER A 207 18.52 -5.18 2.26
CA SER A 207 17.76 -5.18 1.00
C SER A 207 16.61 -6.18 1.05
N ALA A 208 16.86 -7.43 1.48
CA ALA A 208 15.80 -8.43 1.63
C ALA A 208 14.70 -8.01 2.65
N ARG A 209 15.04 -7.24 3.70
CA ARG A 209 14.01 -6.65 4.58
C ARG A 209 13.18 -5.59 3.87
N GLY A 210 13.81 -4.73 3.07
CA GLY A 210 13.11 -3.70 2.32
C GLY A 210 12.14 -4.27 1.30
N ASP A 211 12.57 -5.31 0.58
CA ASP A 211 11.71 -6.06 -0.34
C ASP A 211 10.52 -6.68 0.40
N ALA A 212 10.78 -7.40 1.51
CA ALA A 212 9.73 -7.99 2.33
C ALA A 212 8.68 -6.96 2.80
N ILE A 213 9.14 -5.77 3.19
CA ILE A 213 8.25 -4.70 3.66
C ILE A 213 7.45 -4.09 2.51
N ALA A 214 8.07 -3.91 1.34
CA ALA A 214 7.37 -3.42 0.15
C ALA A 214 6.23 -4.36 -0.25
N HIS A 215 6.50 -5.68 -0.31
CA HIS A 215 5.48 -6.69 -0.60
C HIS A 215 4.42 -6.78 0.50
N PHE A 216 4.81 -6.65 1.78
CA PHE A 216 3.84 -6.66 2.87
C PHE A 216 2.88 -5.47 2.79
N MET A 217 3.35 -4.28 2.41
CA MET A 217 2.49 -3.10 2.20
C MET A 217 1.51 -3.29 1.04
N ASP A 218 1.92 -3.91 -0.08
CA ASP A 218 0.98 -4.30 -1.16
C ASP A 218 -0.02 -5.35 -0.67
N ALA A 219 0.45 -6.37 0.05
CA ALA A 219 -0.38 -7.43 0.60
C ALA A 219 -1.45 -6.92 1.57
N MET A 220 -1.17 -5.87 2.35
CA MET A 220 -2.19 -5.20 3.19
C MET A 220 -3.33 -4.61 2.37
N VAL A 221 -3.01 -3.93 1.26
CA VAL A 221 -4.03 -3.35 0.38
C VAL A 221 -4.85 -4.45 -0.30
N ASN A 222 -4.18 -5.50 -0.77
CA ASN A 222 -4.83 -6.66 -1.38
C ASN A 222 -5.70 -7.42 -0.37
N ALA A 223 -5.29 -7.54 0.89
CA ALA A 223 -6.09 -8.16 1.95
C ALA A 223 -7.42 -7.40 2.16
N GLY A 224 -7.38 -6.07 2.12
CA GLY A 224 -8.57 -5.23 2.19
C GLY A 224 -9.49 -5.41 0.98
N ALA A 225 -8.92 -5.35 -0.23
CA ALA A 225 -9.67 -5.56 -1.46
C ALA A 225 -10.34 -6.95 -1.51
N ASN A 226 -9.61 -8.01 -1.12
CA ASN A 226 -10.13 -9.37 -1.04
C ASN A 226 -11.22 -9.53 0.03
N ALA A 227 -11.23 -8.66 1.03
CA ALA A 227 -12.30 -8.57 2.02
C ALA A 227 -13.50 -7.73 1.55
N GLY A 228 -13.46 -7.20 0.32
CA GLY A 228 -14.48 -6.31 -0.23
C GLY A 228 -14.40 -4.89 0.32
N ILE A 229 -13.29 -4.48 0.93
CA ILE A 229 -13.06 -3.11 1.38
C ILE A 229 -12.56 -2.28 0.19
N PRO A 230 -13.18 -1.13 -0.12
CA PRO A 230 -12.71 -0.25 -1.18
C PRO A 230 -11.25 0.18 -0.95
N ALA A 231 -10.39 -0.04 -1.94
CA ALA A 231 -8.95 0.22 -1.81
C ALA A 231 -8.60 1.69 -1.52
N ASN A 232 -9.46 2.64 -1.93
CA ASN A 232 -9.32 4.06 -1.60
C ASN A 232 -9.50 4.35 -0.11
N LEU A 233 -10.20 3.51 0.66
CA LEU A 233 -10.28 3.67 2.12
C LEU A 233 -9.02 3.17 2.83
N MET A 234 -8.36 2.13 2.29
CA MET A 234 -7.21 1.48 2.91
C MET A 234 -6.07 2.46 3.20
N HIS A 235 -5.60 3.21 2.20
CA HIS A 235 -4.46 4.10 2.39
C HIS A 235 -4.78 5.26 3.34
N ILE A 236 -6.01 5.80 3.32
CA ILE A 236 -6.44 6.88 4.24
C ILE A 236 -6.53 6.36 5.68
N ALA A 237 -7.04 5.14 5.87
CA ALA A 237 -7.04 4.50 7.18
C ALA A 237 -5.62 4.33 7.74
N PHE A 238 -4.63 4.09 6.87
CA PHE A 238 -3.22 4.06 7.27
C PHE A 238 -2.63 5.45 7.56
N ASP A 239 -3.06 6.52 6.87
CA ASP A 239 -2.71 7.90 7.26
C ASP A 239 -3.30 8.23 8.65
N ALA A 240 -4.56 7.87 8.91
CA ALA A 240 -5.20 8.03 10.22
C ALA A 240 -4.47 7.22 11.32
N ALA A 241 -4.07 5.98 11.01
CA ALA A 241 -3.26 5.16 11.89
C ALA A 241 -1.90 5.80 12.20
N GLY A 242 -1.23 6.36 11.18
CA GLY A 242 0.02 7.08 11.33
C GLY A 242 -0.12 8.33 12.21
N ALA A 243 -1.18 9.12 12.02
CA ALA A 243 -1.46 10.30 12.84
C ALA A 243 -1.71 9.95 14.31
N ALA A 244 -2.42 8.84 14.56
CA ALA A 244 -2.63 8.34 15.92
C ALA A 244 -1.33 7.81 16.55
N ALA A 245 -0.49 7.11 15.79
CA ALA A 245 0.84 6.69 16.25
C ALA A 245 1.73 7.88 16.60
N GLU A 246 1.77 8.92 15.76
CA GLU A 246 2.52 10.15 16.00
C GLU A 246 2.07 10.86 17.28
N THR A 247 0.75 10.90 17.52
CA THR A 247 0.16 11.48 18.73
C THR A 247 0.54 10.66 19.96
N ALA A 248 0.43 9.33 19.88
CA ALA A 248 0.79 8.44 20.97
C ALA A 248 2.30 8.51 21.30
N ALA A 249 3.15 8.69 20.29
CA ALA A 249 4.60 8.80 20.45
C ALA A 249 5.00 9.91 21.42
N ALA A 250 4.26 11.03 21.43
CA ALA A 250 4.55 12.18 22.29
C ALA A 250 4.46 11.87 23.80
N GLY A 251 3.74 10.80 24.18
CA GLY A 251 3.62 10.35 25.58
C GLY A 251 4.59 9.22 25.95
N THR A 252 5.48 8.81 25.06
CA THR A 252 6.39 7.66 25.28
C THR A 252 7.80 8.11 25.64
N ALA A 253 8.54 7.26 26.36
CA ALA A 253 9.96 7.47 26.67
C ALA A 253 10.91 7.01 25.55
N ILE A 254 10.41 6.91 24.31
CA ILE A 254 11.17 6.39 23.17
C ILE A 254 12.16 7.43 22.70
N THR A 255 13.34 6.97 22.29
CA THR A 255 14.37 7.85 21.73
C THR A 255 13.89 8.61 20.49
N PRO A 256 14.26 9.91 20.32
CA PRO A 256 13.81 10.73 19.19
C PRO A 256 14.16 10.16 17.81
N ASP A 257 15.32 9.49 17.69
CA ASP A 257 15.75 8.87 16.43
C ASP A 257 14.81 7.72 16.03
N VAL A 258 14.40 6.89 16.99
CA VAL A 258 13.44 5.80 16.76
C VAL A 258 12.05 6.34 16.37
N ILE A 259 11.59 7.42 17.02
CA ILE A 259 10.35 8.11 16.62
C ILE A 259 10.46 8.65 15.20
N THR A 260 11.61 9.21 14.83
CA THR A 260 11.85 9.74 13.47
C THR A 260 11.80 8.63 12.42
N ALA A 261 12.44 7.48 12.69
CA ALA A 261 12.38 6.30 11.82
C ALA A 261 10.94 5.80 11.63
N MET A 262 10.17 5.72 12.72
CA MET A 262 8.77 5.30 12.68
C MET A 262 7.92 6.26 11.82
N LYS A 263 8.08 7.57 12.00
CA LYS A 263 7.36 8.59 11.20
C LYS A 263 7.68 8.48 9.72
N ALA A 264 8.97 8.38 9.39
CA ALA A 264 9.43 8.21 8.01
C ALA A 264 8.77 6.99 7.36
N GLN A 265 8.75 5.86 8.09
CA GLN A 265 8.14 4.63 7.60
C GLN A 265 6.62 4.73 7.39
N PHE A 266 5.89 5.37 8.30
CA PHE A 266 4.47 5.58 8.06
C PHE A 266 4.25 6.40 6.79
N ARG A 267 5.05 7.46 6.57
CA ARG A 267 4.89 8.35 5.42
C ARG A 267 5.16 7.63 4.11
N THR A 268 6.33 7.04 4.00
CA THR A 268 6.74 6.33 2.78
C THR A 268 5.89 5.08 2.56
N GLY A 269 5.51 4.39 3.63
CA GLY A 269 4.63 3.24 3.57
C GLY A 269 3.21 3.58 3.11
N THR A 270 2.63 4.68 3.59
CA THR A 270 1.29 5.08 3.12
C THR A 270 1.30 5.56 1.67
N GLN A 271 2.36 6.21 1.19
CA GLN A 271 2.49 6.52 -0.24
C GLN A 271 2.55 5.26 -1.11
N LEU A 272 3.32 4.24 -0.68
CA LEU A 272 3.37 2.95 -1.37
C LEU A 272 1.99 2.28 -1.40
N ARG A 273 1.29 2.24 -0.26
CA ARG A 273 -0.08 1.69 -0.18
C ARG A 273 -1.07 2.46 -1.04
N GLN A 274 -0.97 3.79 -1.10
CA GLN A 274 -1.81 4.62 -1.97
C GLN A 274 -1.57 4.27 -3.45
N ALA A 275 -0.31 4.18 -3.88
CA ALA A 275 0.03 3.81 -5.24
C ALA A 275 -0.57 2.43 -5.59
N ASN A 276 -0.36 1.43 -4.73
CA ASN A 276 -0.91 0.08 -4.92
C ASN A 276 -2.45 0.08 -4.95
N ALA A 277 -3.10 0.84 -4.06
CA ALA A 277 -4.55 0.97 -4.01
C ALA A 277 -5.11 1.58 -5.29
N GLU A 278 -4.52 2.67 -5.78
CA GLU A 278 -4.91 3.28 -7.04
C GLU A 278 -4.72 2.29 -8.20
N MET A 279 -3.56 1.63 -8.29
CA MET A 279 -3.30 0.65 -9.36
C MET A 279 -4.29 -0.50 -9.35
N ARG A 280 -4.66 -0.99 -8.16
CA ARG A 280 -5.67 -2.02 -8.03
C ARG A 280 -7.03 -1.55 -8.57
N ARG A 281 -7.46 -0.34 -8.21
CA ARG A 281 -8.72 0.24 -8.70
C ARG A 281 -8.73 0.37 -10.21
N TYR A 282 -7.63 0.81 -10.83
CA TYR A 282 -7.54 0.86 -12.29
C TYR A 282 -7.66 -0.54 -12.91
N ALA A 283 -6.93 -1.53 -12.36
CA ALA A 283 -7.00 -2.91 -12.85
C ALA A 283 -8.43 -3.47 -12.80
N ASP A 284 -9.16 -3.22 -11.70
CA ASP A 284 -10.54 -3.68 -11.53
C ASP A 284 -11.52 -2.93 -12.47
N ALA A 285 -11.24 -1.67 -12.83
CA ALA A 285 -12.05 -0.87 -13.74
C ALA A 285 -11.86 -1.22 -15.24
N MET A 286 -10.66 -1.68 -15.64
CA MET A 286 -10.32 -2.05 -17.03
C MET A 286 -11.35 -2.94 -17.73
N PRO A 287 -11.74 -4.10 -17.17
CA PRO A 287 -12.68 -4.99 -17.84
C PRO A 287 -14.06 -4.37 -18.01
N VAL A 288 -14.50 -3.52 -17.06
CA VAL A 288 -15.80 -2.83 -17.13
C VAL A 288 -15.81 -1.78 -18.23
N MET A 289 -14.68 -1.11 -18.46
CA MET A 289 -14.54 -0.07 -19.50
C MET A 289 -14.26 -0.62 -20.90
N GLY A 290 -14.17 -1.95 -21.07
CA GLY A 290 -13.86 -2.55 -22.37
C GLY A 290 -12.44 -2.22 -22.84
N ALA A 291 -11.48 -2.18 -21.91
CA ALA A 291 -10.07 -2.05 -22.26
C ALA A 291 -9.62 -3.19 -23.19
N THR A 292 -8.83 -2.87 -24.21
CA THR A 292 -8.29 -3.87 -25.13
C THR A 292 -7.20 -4.69 -24.45
N THR A 293 -6.86 -5.86 -25.01
CA THR A 293 -5.73 -6.67 -24.54
C THR A 293 -4.42 -5.88 -24.52
N ALA A 294 -4.19 -5.03 -25.55
CA ALA A 294 -2.99 -4.20 -25.63
C ALA A 294 -2.95 -3.15 -24.51
N GLN A 295 -4.07 -2.46 -24.24
CA GLN A 295 -4.17 -1.50 -23.14
C GLN A 295 -3.96 -2.18 -21.79
N THR A 296 -4.58 -3.36 -21.59
CA THR A 296 -4.42 -4.18 -20.39
C THR A 296 -2.98 -4.60 -20.16
N GLN A 297 -2.30 -5.06 -21.22
CA GLN A 297 -0.89 -5.44 -21.12
C GLN A 297 0.01 -4.25 -20.84
N GLN A 298 -0.23 -3.09 -21.47
CA GLN A 298 0.53 -1.87 -21.19
C GLN A 298 0.39 -1.45 -19.72
N PHE A 299 -0.83 -1.46 -19.18
CA PHE A 299 -1.07 -1.16 -17.78
C PHE A 299 -0.38 -2.14 -16.84
N ILE A 300 -0.47 -3.46 -17.09
CA ILE A 300 0.18 -4.50 -16.28
C ILE A 300 1.70 -4.32 -16.27
N THR A 301 2.31 -4.07 -17.43
CA THR A 301 3.75 -3.82 -17.54
C THR A 301 4.17 -2.58 -16.76
N ALA A 302 3.45 -1.47 -16.93
CA ALA A 302 3.75 -0.21 -16.23
C ALA A 302 3.59 -0.36 -14.71
N ARG A 303 2.54 -1.05 -14.26
CA ARG A 303 2.31 -1.36 -12.84
C ARG A 303 3.45 -2.20 -12.27
N ALA A 304 3.88 -3.25 -12.97
CA ALA A 304 4.97 -4.10 -12.53
C ALA A 304 6.27 -3.32 -12.35
N GLN A 305 6.61 -2.45 -13.31
CA GLN A 305 7.81 -1.61 -13.23
C GLN A 305 7.75 -0.58 -12.11
N MET A 306 6.58 0.05 -11.90
CA MET A 306 6.38 0.94 -10.76
C MET A 306 6.55 0.20 -9.43
N GLY A 307 5.95 -1.01 -9.32
CA GLY A 307 6.08 -1.87 -8.14
C GLY A 307 7.55 -2.22 -7.84
N SER A 308 8.31 -2.67 -8.85
CA SER A 308 9.74 -2.96 -8.68
C SER A 308 10.54 -1.71 -8.29
N ALA A 309 10.28 -0.55 -8.89
CA ALA A 309 10.99 0.68 -8.54
C ALA A 309 10.67 1.15 -7.11
N MET A 310 9.43 0.96 -6.66
CA MET A 310 9.03 1.26 -5.27
C MET A 310 9.63 0.28 -4.27
N ALA A 311 9.74 -1.01 -4.62
CA ALA A 311 10.46 -1.99 -3.81
C ALA A 311 11.94 -1.60 -3.69
N SER A 312 12.62 -1.27 -4.80
CA SER A 312 14.00 -0.80 -4.76
C SER A 312 14.18 0.48 -3.93
N ALA A 313 13.19 1.39 -3.90
CA ALA A 313 13.23 2.55 -3.01
C ALA A 313 13.17 2.14 -1.52
N GLN A 314 12.36 1.14 -1.17
CA GLN A 314 12.31 0.56 0.19
C GLN A 314 13.61 -0.15 0.56
N GLU A 315 14.18 -0.94 -0.35
CA GLU A 315 15.47 -1.61 -0.15
C GLU A 315 16.59 -0.60 0.15
N ASN A 316 16.65 0.50 -0.61
CA ASN A 316 17.63 1.55 -0.40
C ASN A 316 17.44 2.26 0.95
N PHE A 317 16.20 2.54 1.32
CA PHE A 317 15.87 3.12 2.63
C PHE A 317 16.32 2.19 3.78
N GLU A 318 16.20 0.88 3.62
CA GLU A 318 16.62 -0.10 4.63
C GLU A 318 18.13 -0.20 4.82
N GLN A 319 18.93 0.20 3.83
CA GLN A 319 20.39 0.14 3.95
C GLN A 319 20.92 0.94 5.14
N MET A 320 20.22 1.99 5.59
CA MET A 320 20.63 2.74 6.78
C MET A 320 20.48 1.96 8.09
N PHE A 321 19.71 0.86 8.09
CA PHE A 321 19.54 -0.06 9.20
C PHE A 321 20.37 -1.34 9.04
N ALA A 322 21.29 -1.38 8.07
CA ALA A 322 22.13 -2.56 7.84
C ALA A 322 23.07 -2.85 9.01
N ASP A 323 23.49 -1.84 9.78
CA ASP A 323 24.23 -2.05 11.04
C ASP A 323 23.25 -2.44 12.16
N PRO A 324 23.34 -3.66 12.71
CA PRO A 324 22.44 -4.10 13.77
C PRO A 324 22.87 -3.62 15.17
N THR A 325 24.01 -2.93 15.29
CA THR A 325 24.58 -2.43 16.56
C THR A 325 24.42 -0.92 16.74
N THR A 326 24.33 -0.17 15.63
CA THR A 326 24.21 1.29 15.64
C THR A 326 22.88 1.71 15.03
N PHE A 327 22.05 2.41 15.80
CA PHE A 327 20.83 2.99 15.27
C PHE A 327 21.16 4.32 14.54
N PRO A 328 20.62 4.57 13.33
CA PRO A 328 20.90 5.79 12.58
C PRO A 328 20.31 7.03 13.27
N THR A 329 20.99 8.17 13.12
CA THR A 329 20.52 9.46 13.65
C THR A 329 19.30 10.00 12.89
N ALA A 330 18.50 10.86 13.52
CA ALA A 330 17.36 11.53 12.90
C ALA A 330 17.72 12.27 11.59
N THR A 331 18.91 12.87 11.52
CA THR A 331 19.39 13.54 10.30
C THR A 331 19.60 12.54 9.16
N THR A 332 20.25 11.41 9.44
CA THR A 332 20.45 10.32 8.46
C THR A 332 19.11 9.76 7.99
N ILE A 333 18.17 9.55 8.92
CA ILE A 333 16.83 9.03 8.60
C ILE A 333 16.08 10.01 7.69
N SER A 334 16.06 11.30 8.02
CA SER A 334 15.34 12.32 7.24
C SER A 334 15.92 12.49 5.82
N ALA A 335 17.24 12.36 5.67
CA ALA A 335 17.89 12.39 4.36
C ALA A 335 17.50 11.17 3.50
N ASN A 336 17.52 9.97 4.07
CA ASN A 336 17.10 8.74 3.38
C ASN A 336 15.61 8.73 3.06
N GLU A 337 14.77 9.28 3.95
CA GLU A 337 13.35 9.49 3.69
C GLU A 337 13.14 10.39 2.46
N THR A 338 13.83 11.53 2.40
CA THR A 338 13.74 12.44 1.26
C THR A 338 14.17 11.77 -0.05
N ALA A 339 15.25 10.98 -0.02
CA ALA A 339 15.73 10.22 -1.17
C ALA A 339 14.70 9.18 -1.62
N MET A 340 14.08 8.48 -0.68
CA MET A 340 13.04 7.50 -0.94
C MET A 340 11.77 8.12 -1.54
N LEU A 341 11.26 9.22 -0.96
CA LEU A 341 10.12 9.96 -1.50
C LEU A 341 10.41 10.45 -2.92
N THR A 342 11.63 10.91 -3.18
CA THR A 342 12.08 11.32 -4.53
C THR A 342 12.10 10.13 -5.50
N ALA A 343 12.59 8.97 -5.08
CA ALA A 343 12.61 7.75 -5.88
C ALA A 343 11.18 7.25 -6.18
N MET A 344 10.29 7.26 -5.18
CA MET A 344 8.88 6.92 -5.36
C MET A 344 8.17 7.88 -6.33
N GLN A 345 8.41 9.19 -6.20
CA GLN A 345 7.87 10.18 -7.13
C GLN A 345 8.41 9.98 -8.54
N THR A 346 9.68 9.63 -8.68
CA THR A 346 10.29 9.31 -9.98
C THR A 346 9.65 8.08 -10.61
N ALA A 347 9.48 7.00 -9.84
CA ALA A 347 8.78 5.80 -10.28
C ALA A 347 7.35 6.12 -10.74
N PHE A 348 6.63 6.96 -9.99
CA PHE A 348 5.28 7.39 -10.33
C PHE A 348 5.23 8.29 -11.58
N ASN A 349 6.23 9.14 -11.78
CA ASN A 349 6.35 9.95 -12.99
C ASN A 349 6.64 9.08 -14.22
N THR A 350 7.51 8.07 -14.11
CA THR A 350 7.75 7.09 -15.17
C THR A 350 6.48 6.32 -15.48
N PHE A 351 5.76 5.87 -14.46
CA PHE A 351 4.46 5.21 -14.62
C PHE A 351 3.47 6.10 -15.41
N GLN A 352 3.39 7.40 -15.13
CA GLN A 352 2.50 8.32 -15.84
C GLN A 352 2.99 8.74 -17.25
N SER A 353 4.22 8.39 -17.63
CA SER A 353 4.83 8.85 -18.87
C SER A 353 4.30 8.12 -20.12
N SER A 354 4.57 8.68 -21.30
CA SER A 354 4.11 8.15 -22.60
C SER A 354 5.10 7.18 -23.26
N ASN A 355 6.12 6.72 -22.52
CA ASN A 355 7.03 5.70 -23.02
C ASN A 355 6.35 4.33 -23.01
N THR A 356 6.97 3.31 -23.63
CA THR A 356 6.44 1.93 -23.68
C THR A 356 6.27 1.27 -22.31
N THR A 357 6.72 1.94 -21.25
CA THR A 357 6.74 1.50 -19.86
C THR A 357 5.76 2.28 -18.97
N GLY A 358 5.03 3.25 -19.53
CA GLY A 358 4.07 4.08 -18.81
C GLY A 358 2.63 3.93 -19.31
N VAL A 359 1.70 4.61 -18.62
CA VAL A 359 0.26 4.52 -18.89
C VAL A 359 -0.30 5.69 -19.68
N ALA A 360 0.47 6.75 -19.95
CA ALA A 360 0.01 7.74 -20.92
C ALA A 360 -0.08 7.07 -22.29
N ALA A 361 -1.24 7.23 -22.92
CA ALA A 361 -1.51 6.68 -24.23
C ALA A 361 -0.54 7.29 -25.26
N SER A 362 -0.14 6.53 -26.26
CA SER A 362 0.67 7.07 -27.35
C SER A 362 -0.13 8.05 -28.19
N SER A 363 0.54 8.93 -28.94
CA SER A 363 -0.17 9.84 -29.87
C SER A 363 -0.98 9.06 -30.92
N THR A 364 -0.54 7.85 -31.27
CA THR A 364 -1.29 6.93 -32.14
C THR A 364 -2.57 6.45 -31.48
N ASP A 365 -2.53 6.05 -30.21
CA ASP A 365 -3.72 5.61 -29.46
C ASP A 365 -4.73 6.75 -29.32
N ILE A 366 -4.25 7.97 -29.01
CA ILE A 366 -5.10 9.17 -28.97
C ILE A 366 -5.74 9.42 -30.33
N THR A 367 -4.97 9.36 -31.42
CA THR A 367 -5.48 9.58 -32.77
C THR A 367 -6.56 8.54 -33.15
N THR A 368 -6.31 7.26 -32.85
CA THR A 368 -7.26 6.16 -33.06
C THR A 368 -8.54 6.35 -32.24
N MET A 369 -8.40 6.74 -30.97
CA MET A 369 -9.52 7.04 -30.08
C MET A 369 -10.38 8.18 -30.65
N LEU A 370 -9.75 9.30 -31.02
CA LEU A 370 -10.45 10.46 -31.58
C LEU A 370 -11.13 10.14 -32.91
N GLY A 371 -10.52 9.33 -33.77
CA GLY A 371 -11.14 8.85 -35.01
C GLY A 371 -12.37 7.97 -34.75
N SER A 372 -12.28 7.08 -33.77
CA SER A 372 -13.39 6.23 -33.34
C SER A 372 -14.53 7.05 -32.74
N MET A 373 -14.19 8.04 -31.89
CA MET A 373 -15.15 8.95 -31.30
C MET A 373 -15.87 9.79 -32.37
N ALA A 374 -15.12 10.39 -33.29
CA ALA A 374 -15.65 11.16 -34.42
C ALA A 374 -16.59 10.32 -35.30
N THR A 375 -16.24 9.08 -35.60
CA THR A 375 -17.08 8.17 -36.40
C THR A 375 -18.43 7.93 -35.71
N ARG A 376 -18.42 7.68 -34.40
CA ARG A 376 -19.65 7.47 -33.62
C ARG A 376 -20.49 8.74 -33.52
N MET A 377 -19.85 9.88 -33.31
CA MET A 377 -20.48 11.20 -33.26
C MET A 377 -21.13 11.58 -34.60
N SER A 378 -20.49 11.23 -35.71
CA SER A 378 -21.03 11.46 -37.06
C SER A 378 -22.39 10.76 -37.24
N GLY A 379 -22.52 9.53 -36.72
CA GLY A 379 -23.77 8.76 -36.74
C GLY A 379 -24.92 9.38 -35.91
N MET A 380 -24.64 10.32 -35.00
CA MET A 380 -25.66 11.02 -34.21
C MET A 380 -26.26 12.23 -34.94
N GLY A 381 -25.63 12.70 -36.02
CA GLY A 381 -26.10 13.86 -36.80
C GLY A 381 -25.97 15.21 -36.07
N GLY A 382 -26.61 16.25 -36.62
CA GLY A 382 -26.58 17.61 -36.05
C GLY A 382 -25.18 18.23 -36.02
N MET A 383 -24.88 19.05 -34.99
CA MET A 383 -23.56 19.67 -34.81
C MET A 383 -22.43 18.65 -34.59
N MET A 384 -22.77 17.44 -34.10
CA MET A 384 -21.84 16.32 -33.93
C MET A 384 -21.47 15.66 -35.27
N GLY A 385 -22.35 15.78 -36.27
CA GLY A 385 -22.22 15.18 -37.60
C GLY A 385 -20.93 15.56 -38.35
N GLY A 386 -20.43 16.78 -38.10
CA GLY A 386 -19.24 17.34 -38.74
C GLY A 386 -17.94 17.18 -37.93
N MET A 387 -17.98 16.55 -36.75
CA MET A 387 -16.78 16.37 -35.94
C MET A 387 -15.83 15.37 -36.59
N ASN A 388 -14.56 15.75 -36.70
CA ASN A 388 -13.48 14.86 -37.11
C ASN A 388 -12.37 14.82 -36.03
N SER A 389 -11.42 13.90 -36.15
CA SER A 389 -10.33 13.74 -35.18
C SER A 389 -9.52 15.03 -34.98
N GLY A 390 -9.29 15.80 -36.04
CA GLY A 390 -8.58 17.09 -35.97
C GLY A 390 -9.35 18.16 -35.21
N THR A 391 -10.67 18.23 -35.41
CA THR A 391 -11.55 19.13 -34.62
C THR A 391 -11.51 18.77 -33.15
N LEU A 392 -11.66 17.48 -32.81
CA LEU A 392 -11.64 17.01 -31.42
C LEU A 392 -10.27 17.25 -30.76
N ALA A 393 -9.17 16.99 -31.48
CA ALA A 393 -7.82 17.29 -31.00
C ALA A 393 -7.61 18.80 -30.80
N GLY A 394 -8.10 19.64 -31.71
CA GLY A 394 -8.04 21.10 -31.60
C GLY A 394 -8.82 21.65 -30.40
N MET A 395 -9.78 20.89 -29.87
CA MET A 395 -10.48 21.19 -28.63
C MET A 395 -9.76 20.68 -27.36
N GLY A 396 -8.58 20.09 -27.51
CA GLY A 396 -7.77 19.54 -26.41
C GLY A 396 -8.22 18.16 -25.92
N ILE A 397 -9.13 17.48 -26.62
CA ILE A 397 -9.59 16.14 -26.22
C ILE A 397 -8.47 15.12 -26.42
N GLY A 398 -8.26 14.26 -25.43
CA GLY A 398 -7.14 13.32 -25.40
C GLY A 398 -5.90 13.88 -24.70
N MET A 399 -5.95 15.12 -24.21
CA MET A 399 -4.90 15.76 -23.42
C MET A 399 -5.45 16.20 -22.06
N MET A 400 -4.58 16.31 -21.06
CA MET A 400 -4.95 16.87 -19.74
C MET A 400 -3.79 17.61 -19.09
N THR A 401 -4.12 18.62 -18.27
CA THR A 401 -3.15 19.31 -17.39
C THR A 401 -2.94 18.50 -16.13
N THR A 402 -1.69 18.35 -15.72
CA THR A 402 -1.32 17.42 -14.62
C THR A 402 -0.53 18.05 -13.50
N THR A 403 -0.12 19.30 -13.69
CA THR A 403 0.61 20.09 -12.70
C THR A 403 -0.12 21.42 -12.48
N PRO A 404 -0.40 21.80 -11.22
CA PRO A 404 -1.00 23.10 -10.91
C PRO A 404 -0.21 24.26 -11.49
N GLY A 405 -0.89 25.23 -12.10
CA GLY A 405 -0.27 26.42 -12.69
C GLY A 405 0.58 26.19 -13.94
N SER A 406 0.66 24.95 -14.44
CA SER A 406 1.41 24.62 -15.66
C SER A 406 0.53 24.61 -16.90
N ALA A 407 1.06 25.13 -18.01
CA ALA A 407 0.46 24.98 -19.33
C ALA A 407 0.80 23.62 -19.99
N THR A 408 1.73 22.85 -19.40
CA THR A 408 2.10 21.54 -19.92
C THR A 408 0.93 20.57 -19.79
N THR A 409 0.61 19.92 -20.90
CA THR A 409 -0.37 18.85 -20.96
C THR A 409 0.31 17.52 -21.27
N GLN A 410 -0.33 16.44 -20.89
CA GLN A 410 0.05 15.09 -21.30
C GLN A 410 -1.13 14.40 -21.96
N ASN A 411 -0.84 13.37 -22.75
CA ASN A 411 -1.85 12.49 -23.28
C ASN A 411 -2.65 11.86 -22.13
N TRP A 412 -3.94 11.63 -22.40
CA TRP A 412 -4.79 10.78 -21.58
C TRP A 412 -4.15 9.42 -21.34
N THR A 413 -4.48 8.79 -20.22
CA THR A 413 -4.00 7.44 -19.93
C THR A 413 -4.69 6.41 -20.82
N VAL A 414 -4.09 5.23 -20.98
CA VAL A 414 -4.73 4.09 -21.68
C VAL A 414 -6.10 3.73 -21.10
N MET A 415 -6.32 4.04 -19.81
CA MET A 415 -7.59 3.85 -19.09
C MET A 415 -8.66 4.85 -19.51
N MET A 416 -8.27 6.12 -19.62
CA MET A 416 -9.14 7.16 -20.16
C MET A 416 -9.49 6.86 -21.62
N VAL A 417 -8.51 6.38 -22.40
CA VAL A 417 -8.73 5.93 -23.78
C VAL A 417 -9.67 4.72 -23.83
N ALA A 418 -9.51 3.74 -22.93
CA ALA A 418 -10.42 2.60 -22.84
C ALA A 418 -11.86 3.03 -22.54
N THR A 419 -12.06 4.09 -21.76
CA THR A 419 -13.40 4.63 -21.47
C THR A 419 -14.17 5.00 -22.75
N ASN A 420 -13.48 5.46 -23.79
CA ASN A 420 -14.12 5.71 -25.08
C ASN A 420 -14.72 4.43 -25.70
N ASN A 421 -14.22 3.23 -25.39
CA ASN A 421 -14.84 1.98 -25.84
C ASN A 421 -16.19 1.74 -25.18
N PHE A 422 -16.33 2.09 -23.90
CA PHE A 422 -17.56 1.99 -23.12
C PHE A 422 -18.58 3.07 -23.50
N VAL A 423 -18.14 4.31 -23.71
CA VAL A 423 -19.01 5.44 -24.04
C VAL A 423 -19.42 5.40 -25.53
N MET A 424 -20.62 4.87 -25.77
CA MET A 424 -21.22 4.70 -27.09
C MET A 424 -22.50 5.54 -27.24
N PRO A 425 -22.89 5.93 -28.47
CA PRO A 425 -24.17 6.58 -28.71
C PRO A 425 -25.32 5.77 -28.10
N GLY A 426 -26.23 6.44 -27.40
CA GLY A 426 -27.37 5.81 -26.73
C GLY A 426 -27.09 5.27 -25.32
N LEU A 427 -25.86 5.37 -24.81
CA LEU A 427 -25.60 5.15 -23.38
C LEU A 427 -26.37 6.22 -22.60
N ALA A 428 -27.25 5.79 -21.68
CA ALA A 428 -28.12 6.68 -20.90
C ALA A 428 -27.39 7.44 -19.79
N MET A 429 -26.09 7.73 -19.96
CA MET A 429 -25.29 8.47 -18.99
C MET A 429 -25.64 9.97 -19.05
N SER A 430 -25.78 10.59 -17.88
CA SER A 430 -25.67 12.03 -17.74
C SER A 430 -24.84 12.41 -16.51
N TYR A 431 -24.23 13.60 -16.54
CA TYR A 431 -23.40 14.14 -15.48
C TYR A 431 -23.78 15.59 -15.20
N THR A 432 -23.94 15.92 -13.92
CA THR A 432 -24.09 17.32 -13.50
C THR A 432 -22.73 17.88 -13.06
N PRO A 433 -22.13 18.84 -13.80
CA PRO A 433 -20.79 19.32 -13.50
C PRO A 433 -20.70 20.07 -12.16
N SER A 434 -19.62 19.80 -11.43
CA SER A 434 -19.16 20.54 -10.24
C SER A 434 -18.09 21.59 -10.58
N THR A 435 -17.86 21.83 -11.88
CA THR A 435 -16.81 22.69 -12.42
C THR A 435 -16.67 24.04 -11.73
N THR A 436 -17.76 24.78 -11.53
CA THR A 436 -17.69 26.12 -10.92
C THR A 436 -17.15 26.05 -9.49
N THR A 437 -17.60 25.07 -8.70
CA THR A 437 -17.14 24.86 -7.33
C THR A 437 -15.66 24.51 -7.30
N LEU A 438 -15.24 23.56 -8.12
CA LEU A 438 -13.84 23.09 -8.19
C LEU A 438 -12.90 24.19 -8.71
N ALA A 439 -13.29 24.91 -9.76
CA ALA A 439 -12.53 26.04 -10.30
C ALA A 439 -12.37 27.17 -9.26
N THR A 440 -13.42 27.45 -8.47
CA THR A 440 -13.37 28.41 -7.36
C THR A 440 -12.40 27.95 -6.28
N GLN A 441 -12.43 26.67 -5.90
CA GLN A 441 -11.49 26.11 -4.93
C GLN A 441 -10.04 26.23 -5.41
N LEU A 442 -9.76 25.86 -6.66
CA LEU A 442 -8.41 25.93 -7.23
C LEU A 442 -7.90 27.38 -7.32
N SER A 443 -8.78 28.32 -7.72
CA SER A 443 -8.48 29.75 -7.74
C SER A 443 -8.20 30.30 -6.33
N GLY A 444 -8.94 29.83 -5.33
CA GLY A 444 -8.71 30.15 -3.92
C GLY A 444 -7.36 29.66 -3.39
N LEU A 445 -6.77 28.63 -4.02
CA LEU A 445 -5.39 28.17 -3.76
C LEU A 445 -4.32 28.93 -4.57
N GLY A 446 -4.72 30.00 -5.27
CA GLY A 446 -3.82 30.85 -6.06
C GLY A 446 -3.47 30.30 -7.44
N ILE A 447 -4.21 29.32 -7.94
CA ILE A 447 -3.95 28.68 -9.25
C ILE A 447 -5.09 29.00 -10.22
N THR A 448 -4.76 29.56 -11.38
CA THR A 448 -5.73 29.74 -12.46
C THR A 448 -6.17 28.37 -12.99
N PRO A 449 -7.47 28.04 -12.97
CA PRO A 449 -7.98 26.79 -13.52
C PRO A 449 -7.64 26.66 -15.01
N PRO A 450 -7.24 25.46 -15.50
CA PRO A 450 -7.06 25.23 -16.93
C PRO A 450 -8.34 25.56 -17.71
N THR A 451 -8.24 26.10 -18.92
CA THR A 451 -9.41 26.43 -19.74
C THR A 451 -10.24 25.18 -20.01
N ALA A 452 -11.52 25.21 -19.67
CA ALA A 452 -12.46 24.13 -19.98
C ALA A 452 -12.70 24.03 -21.49
N PRO A 453 -12.81 22.82 -22.07
CA PRO A 453 -13.35 22.63 -23.41
C PRO A 453 -14.75 23.24 -23.55
N THR A 454 -15.12 23.65 -24.76
CA THR A 454 -16.46 24.15 -25.04
C THR A 454 -17.47 22.99 -25.06
N PHE A 455 -17.97 22.59 -23.89
CA PHE A 455 -18.83 21.41 -23.76
C PHE A 455 -20.18 21.52 -24.48
N SER A 456 -20.67 22.73 -24.75
CA SER A 456 -21.97 22.97 -25.41
C SER A 456 -22.04 22.45 -26.85
N THR A 457 -20.92 22.12 -27.47
CA THR A 457 -20.89 21.50 -28.80
C THR A 457 -21.18 20.00 -28.75
N PHE A 458 -21.13 19.37 -27.57
CA PHE A 458 -21.31 17.93 -27.40
C PHE A 458 -22.73 17.57 -26.98
N ALA A 459 -23.22 16.44 -27.52
CA ALA A 459 -24.42 15.78 -27.02
C ALA A 459 -24.06 14.67 -26.02
N GLU A 460 -25.05 14.22 -25.24
CA GLU A 460 -24.88 13.05 -24.38
C GLU A 460 -24.66 11.77 -25.20
N PRO A 461 -23.83 10.82 -24.71
CA PRO A 461 -23.14 10.80 -23.41
C PRO A 461 -21.76 11.48 -23.39
N TYR A 462 -21.27 11.95 -24.55
CA TYR A 462 -19.91 12.48 -24.69
C TYR A 462 -19.68 13.76 -23.91
N LYS A 463 -20.69 14.63 -23.86
CA LYS A 463 -20.68 15.83 -23.03
C LYS A 463 -20.39 15.47 -21.57
N SER A 464 -21.20 14.58 -20.99
CA SER A 464 -21.04 14.15 -19.60
C SER A 464 -19.69 13.50 -19.31
N MET A 465 -19.17 12.67 -20.22
CA MET A 465 -17.85 12.05 -20.06
C MET A 465 -16.73 13.11 -20.01
N LEU A 466 -16.77 14.12 -20.89
CA LEU A 466 -15.75 15.16 -20.95
C LEU A 466 -15.84 16.12 -19.74
N GLU A 467 -17.06 16.47 -19.31
CA GLU A 467 -17.28 17.27 -18.10
C GLU A 467 -16.80 16.52 -16.84
N LEU A 468 -17.08 15.22 -16.74
CA LEU A 468 -16.59 14.36 -15.65
C LEU A 468 -15.05 14.33 -15.61
N GLN A 469 -14.40 14.14 -16.77
CA GLN A 469 -12.93 14.11 -16.86
C GLN A 469 -12.32 15.43 -16.36
N TYR A 470 -12.89 16.55 -16.80
CA TYR A 470 -12.42 17.87 -16.44
C TYR A 470 -12.56 18.13 -14.93
N ASP A 471 -13.68 17.76 -14.33
CA ASP A 471 -13.88 17.90 -12.88
C ASP A 471 -12.92 17.00 -12.08
N LEU A 472 -12.68 15.76 -12.52
CA LEU A 472 -11.69 14.88 -11.89
C LEU A 472 -10.26 15.43 -12.01
N MET A 473 -9.93 16.06 -13.14
CA MET A 473 -8.66 16.78 -13.32
C MET A 473 -8.56 17.96 -12.33
N LEU A 474 -9.59 18.79 -12.21
CA LEU A 474 -9.60 19.90 -11.26
C LEU A 474 -9.44 19.41 -9.80
N ALA A 475 -10.14 18.34 -9.42
CA ALA A 475 -10.01 17.72 -8.10
C ALA A 475 -8.55 17.27 -7.84
N LYS A 476 -7.90 16.62 -8.81
CA LYS A 476 -6.47 16.28 -8.71
C LYS A 476 -5.59 17.52 -8.50
N LEU A 477 -5.77 18.56 -9.31
CA LEU A 477 -4.96 19.78 -9.23
C LEU A 477 -5.11 20.49 -7.88
N ILE A 478 -6.32 20.50 -7.31
CA ILE A 478 -6.58 21.01 -5.96
C ILE A 478 -5.75 20.27 -4.92
N ASN A 479 -5.71 18.94 -4.97
CA ASN A 479 -4.96 18.15 -3.99
C ASN A 479 -3.45 18.34 -4.12
N LEU A 480 -2.93 18.31 -5.35
CA LEU A 480 -1.51 18.57 -5.61
C LEU A 480 -1.11 19.96 -5.10
N GLN A 481 -1.96 20.97 -5.30
CA GLN A 481 -1.69 22.31 -4.80
C GLN A 481 -1.77 22.40 -3.27
N LYS A 482 -2.71 21.72 -2.62
CA LYS A 482 -2.78 21.63 -1.15
C LYS A 482 -1.52 21.02 -0.56
N VAL A 483 -1.00 19.95 -1.16
CA VAL A 483 0.28 19.34 -0.74
C VAL A 483 1.43 20.32 -0.95
N ALA A 484 1.51 20.95 -2.12
CA ALA A 484 2.57 21.93 -2.43
C ALA A 484 2.60 23.12 -1.47
N GLN A 485 1.44 23.61 -1.03
CA GLN A 485 1.33 24.74 -0.07
C GLN A 485 1.83 24.42 1.33
N ILE A 486 1.98 23.14 1.71
CA ILE A 486 2.56 22.77 3.00
C ILE A 486 4.05 23.16 3.05
N GLY A 487 4.76 23.15 1.92
CA GLY A 487 6.14 23.63 1.78
C GLY A 487 7.23 22.78 2.46
N THR A 488 6.85 21.88 3.38
CA THR A 488 7.70 20.87 4.03
C THR A 488 7.12 19.48 3.81
N ILE A 489 7.81 18.43 4.28
CA ILE A 489 7.28 17.06 4.28
C ILE A 489 5.99 17.04 5.13
N PRO A 490 4.82 16.76 4.55
CA PRO A 490 3.56 16.75 5.30
C PRO A 490 3.56 15.74 6.45
N THR A 491 2.89 16.09 7.53
CA THR A 491 2.56 15.14 8.61
C THR A 491 1.45 14.19 8.18
N GLN A 492 1.32 13.06 8.87
CA GLN A 492 0.25 12.09 8.57
C GLN A 492 -1.15 12.68 8.74
N ALA A 493 -1.35 13.52 9.75
CA ALA A 493 -2.62 14.20 9.98
C ALA A 493 -2.98 15.17 8.82
N GLN A 494 -1.98 15.90 8.31
CA GLN A 494 -2.18 16.78 7.13
C GLN A 494 -2.54 15.96 5.89
N MET A 495 -1.86 14.83 5.66
CA MET A 495 -2.15 13.94 4.53
C MET A 495 -3.53 13.29 4.64
N ALA A 496 -3.91 12.79 5.82
CA ALA A 496 -5.25 12.26 6.08
C ALA A 496 -6.32 13.30 5.74
N THR A 497 -6.15 14.55 6.21
CA THR A 497 -7.10 15.65 5.93
C THR A 497 -7.23 15.93 4.43
N ILE A 498 -6.12 15.99 3.69
CA ILE A 498 -6.13 16.24 2.24
C ILE A 498 -6.84 15.08 1.51
N LYS A 499 -6.52 13.84 1.87
CA LYS A 499 -7.08 12.65 1.22
C LYS A 499 -8.55 12.42 1.56
N GLU A 500 -8.98 12.73 2.78
CA GLU A 500 -10.41 12.73 3.15
C GLU A 500 -11.20 13.76 2.36
N ALA A 501 -10.65 14.98 2.20
CA ALA A 501 -11.28 16.00 1.38
C ALA A 501 -11.34 15.60 -0.11
N ASP A 502 -10.31 14.93 -0.62
CA ASP A 502 -10.32 14.35 -1.97
C ASP A 502 -11.39 13.25 -2.10
N LEU A 503 -11.46 12.34 -1.14
CA LEU A 503 -12.45 11.27 -1.13
C LEU A 503 -13.87 11.83 -1.15
N ALA A 504 -14.16 12.84 -0.31
CA ALA A 504 -15.46 13.51 -0.28
C ALA A 504 -15.76 14.23 -1.61
N THR A 505 -14.76 14.89 -2.20
CA THR A 505 -14.90 15.56 -3.50
C THR A 505 -15.23 14.56 -4.60
N LYS A 506 -14.50 13.44 -4.67
CA LYS A 506 -14.74 12.36 -5.63
C LYS A 506 -16.09 11.69 -5.40
N ALA A 507 -16.52 11.50 -4.16
CA ALA A 507 -17.85 10.99 -3.85
C ALA A 507 -18.96 11.92 -4.37
N SER A 508 -18.79 13.24 -4.20
CA SER A 508 -19.71 14.24 -4.75
C SER A 508 -19.74 14.22 -6.29
N ILE A 509 -18.58 14.12 -6.94
CA ILE A 509 -18.48 13.97 -8.40
C ILE A 509 -19.20 12.70 -8.85
N MET A 510 -18.96 11.56 -8.20
CA MET A 510 -19.63 10.30 -8.53
C MET A 510 -21.15 10.38 -8.34
N ALA A 511 -21.64 11.03 -7.29
CA ALA A 511 -23.07 11.20 -7.04
C ALA A 511 -23.80 11.99 -8.15
N ASN A 512 -23.06 12.83 -8.89
CA ASN A 512 -23.62 13.59 -10.01
C ASN A 512 -23.74 12.78 -11.31
N ILE A 513 -23.23 11.55 -11.35
CA ILE A 513 -23.39 10.64 -12.49
C ILE A 513 -24.71 9.88 -12.35
N THR A 514 -25.57 9.96 -13.38
CA THR A 514 -26.84 9.24 -13.41
C THR A 514 -26.98 8.37 -14.67
N GLY A 515 -27.91 7.41 -14.61
CA GLY A 515 -28.24 6.51 -15.73
C GLY A 515 -27.26 5.36 -15.96
N LEU A 516 -26.28 5.18 -15.07
CA LEU A 516 -25.38 4.02 -15.03
C LEU A 516 -25.61 3.19 -13.77
N GLY A 517 -25.36 1.88 -13.84
CA GLY A 517 -25.29 1.03 -12.65
C GLY A 517 -24.05 1.35 -11.81
N THR A 518 -24.10 1.04 -10.50
CA THR A 518 -22.97 1.30 -9.57
C THR A 518 -21.62 0.81 -10.10
N PRO A 519 -21.46 -0.44 -10.58
CA PRO A 519 -20.15 -0.91 -11.06
C PRO A 519 -19.62 -0.12 -12.27
N GLN A 520 -20.51 0.30 -13.18
CA GLN A 520 -20.15 1.08 -14.36
C GLN A 520 -19.75 2.51 -13.98
N ARG A 521 -20.52 3.14 -13.09
CA ARG A 521 -20.25 4.48 -12.57
C ARG A 521 -18.90 4.53 -11.86
N ASP A 522 -18.64 3.57 -10.98
CA ASP A 522 -17.41 3.54 -10.18
C ASP A 522 -16.19 3.28 -11.08
N ALA A 523 -16.30 2.33 -12.02
CA ALA A 523 -15.26 2.06 -13.00
C ALA A 523 -14.98 3.26 -13.92
N LEU A 524 -16.03 3.98 -14.35
CA LEU A 524 -15.92 5.18 -15.17
C LEU A 524 -15.22 6.32 -14.42
N ALA A 525 -15.59 6.56 -13.16
CA ALA A 525 -14.95 7.60 -12.36
C ALA A 525 -13.46 7.28 -12.09
N VAL A 526 -13.13 6.00 -11.89
CA VAL A 526 -11.74 5.56 -11.74
C VAL A 526 -10.96 5.71 -13.05
N SER A 527 -11.51 5.26 -14.19
CA SER A 527 -10.81 5.28 -15.47
C SER A 527 -10.60 6.69 -16.03
N MET A 528 -11.51 7.61 -15.72
CA MET A 528 -11.43 9.02 -16.12
C MET A 528 -10.66 9.89 -15.13
N ALA A 529 -10.32 9.39 -13.95
CA ALA A 529 -9.36 10.02 -13.08
C ALA A 529 -7.95 9.74 -13.59
N GLN A 530 -7.02 10.63 -13.28
CA GLN A 530 -5.60 10.32 -13.45
C GLN A 530 -5.07 9.73 -12.15
N PRO A 531 -4.17 8.73 -12.22
CA PRO A 531 -3.46 8.26 -11.05
C PRO A 531 -2.83 9.45 -10.31
N GLN A 532 -2.89 9.41 -8.98
CA GLN A 532 -2.22 10.39 -8.12
C GLN A 532 -1.56 9.70 -6.93
N MET A 533 -0.36 10.18 -6.60
CA MET A 533 0.34 9.92 -5.35
C MET A 533 0.44 11.28 -4.64
N LEU A 534 -0.01 11.36 -3.39
CA LEU A 534 -0.07 12.60 -2.63
C LEU A 534 1.02 12.66 -1.56
#